data_AF-A0A841RC49-F1
#
_entry.id   AF-A0A841RC49-F1
#
_cell.length_a   1.000
_cell.length_b   1.000
_cell.length_c   1.000
_cell.angle_alpha   90.00
_cell.angle_beta   90.00
_cell.angle_gamma   90.00
#
_symmetry.space_group_name_H-M   'P 1'
#
loop_
_entity.id
_entity.type
_entity.pdbx_description
1 polymer ?
#
loop_
_entity_poly.entity_id
_entity_poly.type
_entity_poly.pdbx_seq_one_letter_code
_entity_poly.pdbx_strand_id
1 'polypeptide(L)'
;MKGLRNVSVFISILLLLSSCGSFDKKKVRADEMAERITLMIKAMESYAVETADKVRPYFENPEDYEKGLYDDAVYEFYENVIYHNPVDQGHGKFLYSGYFPVGEKEMTKVKVMENVIPHLQWLVNEAEYSDYITQTYLITYDTLIVFYPWSDLISFIPPRRNIMDRGGWKTLNRENNPDRRWKWTPPYVDTTGKGFMVDLMLPVDNGDIMEAFLGIDIIISTIKEKFFDDSEENYLLVDEMTSQIIAISSGAVDLLGVENAEAFRYLNMIDNSNIYEQVMPDNLVLEKTNSPHMKELWLKGREAEDFVISISGKPEKVYKKVIEGPRWYLFLLE
;
A
#
# COMPACT_ATOMS: atom_id res chain seq x y z
N MET A 1 -28.56 50.60 67.23
CA MET A 1 -27.34 50.82 66.42
C MET A 1 -26.97 49.51 65.74
N LYS A 2 -26.97 49.49 64.38
CA LYS A 2 -26.23 48.60 63.44
C LYS A 2 -26.43 47.07 63.62
N GLY A 3 -26.72 46.25 62.63
CA GLY A 3 -26.69 46.37 61.17
C GLY A 3 -26.45 44.95 60.60
N LEU A 4 -27.12 44.62 59.50
CA LEU A 4 -27.01 43.35 58.75
C LEU A 4 -25.58 43.08 58.24
N ARG A 5 -25.20 41.80 58.03
CA ARG A 5 -25.16 41.09 56.71
C ARG A 5 -24.15 39.91 56.71
N ASN A 6 -24.64 38.73 56.26
CA ASN A 6 -24.09 37.70 55.35
C ASN A 6 -22.55 37.57 55.20
N VAL A 7 -21.96 36.38 55.05
CA VAL A 7 -22.03 35.50 53.86
C VAL A 7 -21.22 34.22 54.18
N SER A 8 -21.78 33.06 53.84
CA SER A 8 -21.06 31.78 53.75
C SER A 8 -20.11 31.79 52.56
N VAL A 9 -18.84 31.41 52.76
CA VAL A 9 -17.93 31.07 51.67
C VAL A 9 -17.71 29.56 51.72
N PHE A 10 -18.57 28.82 51.02
CA PHE A 10 -18.25 27.48 50.56
C PHE A 10 -17.35 27.64 49.32
N ILE A 11 -16.10 27.23 49.43
CA ILE A 11 -15.21 27.07 48.29
C ILE A 11 -15.69 25.82 47.53
N SER A 12 -16.61 26.04 46.60
CA SER A 12 -16.85 25.09 45.52
C SER A 12 -15.74 25.29 44.50
N ILE A 13 -14.65 24.53 44.63
CA ILE A 13 -13.82 24.18 43.47
C ILE A 13 -14.70 23.27 42.61
N LEU A 14 -15.51 23.90 41.77
CA LEU A 14 -16.30 23.23 40.76
C LEU A 14 -15.30 22.72 39.72
N LEU A 15 -15.22 21.41 39.59
CA LEU A 15 -14.52 20.70 38.53
C LEU A 15 -14.90 21.29 37.16
N LEU A 16 -13.99 22.06 36.57
CA LEU A 16 -13.95 22.31 35.12
C LEU A 16 -13.29 21.11 34.43
N LEU A 17 -13.85 19.91 34.63
CA LEU A 17 -13.70 18.82 33.66
C LEU A 17 -14.90 18.92 32.73
N SER A 18 -14.76 19.84 31.79
CA SER A 18 -15.65 20.06 30.67
C SER A 18 -16.03 18.73 30.00
N SER A 19 -17.33 18.49 29.93
CA SER A 19 -17.99 17.46 29.13
C SER A 19 -17.46 17.48 27.69
N CYS A 20 -16.43 16.67 27.42
CA CYS A 20 -16.04 16.31 26.06
C CYS A 20 -17.25 15.62 25.40
N GLY A 21 -17.76 16.15 24.30
CA GLY A 21 -18.93 15.59 23.61
C GLY A 21 -18.68 14.15 23.15
N SER A 22 -19.73 13.38 22.87
CA SER A 22 -19.59 12.02 22.31
C SER A 22 -18.65 12.00 21.10
N PHE A 23 -18.85 12.95 20.18
CA PHE A 23 -18.06 13.08 18.96
C PHE A 23 -16.60 13.45 19.21
N ASP A 24 -16.30 14.33 20.17
CA ASP A 24 -14.91 14.69 20.49
C ASP A 24 -14.12 13.47 20.99
N LYS A 25 -14.77 12.57 21.76
CA LYS A 25 -14.15 11.29 22.16
C LYS A 25 -13.94 10.34 20.98
N LYS A 26 -14.78 10.39 19.95
CA LYS A 26 -14.57 9.64 18.71
C LYS A 26 -13.42 10.21 17.88
N LYS A 27 -13.28 11.53 17.83
CA LYS A 27 -12.13 12.18 17.17
C LYS A 27 -10.80 11.73 17.74
N VAL A 28 -10.69 11.64 19.07
CA VAL A 28 -9.49 11.10 19.73
C VAL A 28 -9.19 9.67 19.26
N ARG A 29 -10.21 8.81 19.18
CA ARG A 29 -10.03 7.44 18.65
C ARG A 29 -9.69 7.42 17.15
N ALA A 30 -10.17 8.39 16.37
CA ALA A 30 -9.81 8.55 14.97
C ALA A 30 -8.35 9.01 14.82
N ASP A 31 -7.87 9.91 15.68
CA ASP A 31 -6.48 10.32 15.74
C ASP A 31 -5.57 9.13 16.09
N GLU A 32 -5.93 8.34 17.11
CA GLU A 32 -5.21 7.12 17.50
C GLU A 32 -5.16 6.08 16.36
N MET A 33 -6.28 5.90 15.64
CA MET A 33 -6.31 5.02 14.47
C MET A 33 -5.41 5.54 13.34
N ALA A 34 -5.49 6.83 13.01
CA ALA A 34 -4.64 7.44 12.00
C ALA A 34 -3.15 7.34 12.36
N GLU A 35 -2.81 7.49 13.64
CA GLU A 35 -1.44 7.34 14.14
C GLU A 35 -0.95 5.90 13.97
N ARG A 36 -1.76 4.88 14.34
CA ARG A 36 -1.38 3.47 14.14
C ARG A 36 -1.15 3.11 12.67
N ILE A 37 -2.01 3.60 11.76
CA ILE A 37 -1.82 3.40 10.32
C ILE A 37 -0.56 4.15 9.83
N THR A 38 -0.33 5.37 10.33
CA THR A 38 0.87 6.16 10.01
C THR A 38 2.16 5.46 10.46
N LEU A 39 2.16 4.83 11.63
CA LEU A 39 3.31 4.06 12.12
C LEU A 39 3.61 2.86 11.23
N MET A 40 2.58 2.11 10.83
CA MET A 40 2.71 1.01 9.86
C MET A 40 3.31 1.48 8.53
N ILE A 41 2.80 2.58 7.96
CA ILE A 41 3.32 3.17 6.72
C ILE A 41 4.79 3.57 6.86
N LYS A 42 5.14 4.30 7.92
CA LYS A 42 6.52 4.75 8.15
C LYS A 42 7.48 3.58 8.35
N ALA A 43 7.04 2.51 9.00
CA ALA A 43 7.83 1.29 9.15
C ALA A 43 8.13 0.69 7.77
N MET A 44 7.11 0.52 6.92
CA MET A 44 7.28 0.00 5.55
C MET A 44 8.22 0.87 4.70
N GLU A 45 8.08 2.20 4.77
CA GLU A 45 8.97 3.15 4.10
C GLU A 45 10.43 3.00 4.57
N SER A 46 10.64 2.83 5.87
CA SER A 46 11.97 2.58 6.44
C SER A 46 12.55 1.24 5.99
N TYR A 47 11.73 0.19 5.95
CA TYR A 47 12.16 -1.14 5.53
C TYR A 47 12.53 -1.19 4.05
N ALA A 48 11.81 -0.45 3.20
CA ALA A 48 12.16 -0.31 1.79
C ALA A 48 13.55 0.33 1.63
N VAL A 49 13.83 1.41 2.38
CA VAL A 49 15.14 2.08 2.34
C VAL A 49 16.25 1.16 2.83
N GLU A 50 16.06 0.51 3.99
CA GLU A 50 17.05 -0.43 4.53
C GLU A 50 17.32 -1.59 3.57
N THR A 51 16.28 -2.13 2.94
CA THR A 51 16.42 -3.22 1.96
C THR A 51 17.16 -2.75 0.71
N ALA A 52 16.82 -1.59 0.17
CA ALA A 52 17.52 -1.04 -0.99
C ALA A 52 19.01 -0.78 -0.69
N ASP A 53 19.34 -0.27 0.51
CA ASP A 53 20.72 -0.08 0.93
C ASP A 53 21.48 -1.42 1.05
N LYS A 54 20.84 -2.49 1.52
CA LYS A 54 21.43 -3.84 1.58
C LYS A 54 21.56 -4.51 0.21
N VAL A 55 20.72 -4.14 -0.76
CA VAL A 55 20.74 -4.67 -2.13
C VAL A 55 21.77 -3.96 -3.00
N ARG A 56 22.02 -2.66 -2.77
CA ARG A 56 22.95 -1.84 -3.57
C ARG A 56 24.33 -2.48 -3.78
N PRO A 57 25.00 -3.08 -2.77
CA PRO A 57 26.31 -3.70 -2.96
C PRO A 57 26.37 -4.77 -4.04
N TYR A 58 25.26 -5.46 -4.33
CA TYR A 58 25.20 -6.48 -5.39
C TYR A 58 25.28 -5.88 -6.80
N PHE A 59 25.00 -4.59 -6.94
CA PHE A 59 25.20 -3.86 -8.20
C PHE A 59 26.56 -3.14 -8.24
N GLU A 60 27.08 -2.71 -7.08
CA GLU A 60 28.36 -2.00 -6.99
C GLU A 60 29.57 -2.94 -7.14
N ASN A 61 29.51 -4.14 -6.55
CA ASN A 61 30.60 -5.12 -6.51
C ASN A 61 30.07 -6.53 -6.84
N PRO A 62 29.47 -6.77 -8.03
CA PRO A 62 28.84 -8.04 -8.38
C PRO A 62 29.81 -9.24 -8.33
N GLU A 63 31.10 -9.02 -8.56
CA GLU A 63 32.17 -10.03 -8.54
C GLU A 63 32.28 -10.78 -7.21
N ASP A 64 31.91 -10.13 -6.10
CA ASP A 64 31.95 -10.72 -4.76
C ASP A 64 30.83 -11.76 -4.54
N TYR A 65 29.87 -11.84 -5.46
CA TYR A 65 28.62 -12.59 -5.30
C TYR A 65 28.30 -13.56 -6.45
N GLU A 66 29.16 -13.68 -7.47
CA GLU A 66 28.92 -14.47 -8.69
C GLU A 66 28.66 -15.96 -8.42
N LYS A 67 29.13 -16.49 -7.29
CA LYS A 67 28.86 -17.87 -6.90
C LYS A 67 27.37 -18.16 -6.69
N GLY A 68 26.60 -17.14 -6.30
CA GLY A 68 25.20 -17.29 -5.92
C GLY A 68 24.96 -18.19 -4.69
N LEU A 69 23.69 -18.45 -4.43
CA LEU A 69 23.15 -19.27 -3.35
C LEU A 69 22.62 -20.65 -3.82
N TYR A 70 22.22 -20.77 -5.08
CA TYR A 70 21.51 -21.95 -5.61
C TYR A 70 22.34 -22.71 -6.64
N ASP A 71 21.93 -23.93 -6.98
CA ASP A 71 22.54 -24.71 -8.07
C ASP A 71 22.10 -24.15 -9.43
N ASP A 72 22.98 -24.12 -10.42
CA ASP A 72 22.65 -23.62 -11.76
C ASP A 72 21.59 -24.47 -12.48
N ALA A 73 21.48 -25.75 -12.10
CA ALA A 73 20.49 -26.68 -12.65
C ALA A 73 19.03 -26.32 -12.31
N VAL A 74 18.79 -25.32 -11.44
CA VAL A 74 17.43 -24.84 -11.13
C VAL A 74 16.87 -23.91 -12.21
N TYR A 75 17.71 -23.46 -13.15
CA TYR A 75 17.32 -22.53 -14.20
C TYR A 75 17.21 -23.21 -15.57
N GLU A 76 16.27 -22.73 -16.37
CA GLU A 76 16.10 -23.18 -17.74
C GLU A 76 15.65 -22.06 -18.67
N PHE A 77 15.70 -22.34 -19.97
CA PHE A 77 15.08 -21.48 -20.98
C PHE A 77 13.66 -21.95 -21.31
N TYR A 78 12.72 -21.02 -21.25
CA TYR A 78 11.38 -21.17 -21.82
C TYR A 78 11.30 -20.49 -23.19
N GLU A 79 10.80 -21.22 -24.18
CA GLU A 79 10.73 -20.80 -25.59
C GLU A 79 12.05 -20.26 -26.17
N ASN A 80 13.20 -20.72 -25.66
CA ASN A 80 14.55 -20.25 -26.03
C ASN A 80 14.79 -18.74 -25.83
N VAL A 81 13.98 -18.07 -25.00
CA VAL A 81 14.01 -16.61 -24.82
C VAL A 81 13.98 -16.21 -23.35
N ILE A 82 13.02 -16.74 -22.59
CA ILE A 82 12.90 -16.44 -21.16
C ILE A 82 13.87 -17.34 -20.40
N TYR A 83 14.68 -16.77 -19.50
CA TYR A 83 15.53 -17.53 -18.58
C TYR A 83 14.99 -17.40 -17.17
N HIS A 84 14.66 -18.52 -16.51
CA HIS A 84 13.96 -18.50 -15.23
C HIS A 84 14.12 -19.80 -14.44
N ASN A 85 13.70 -19.79 -13.18
CA ASN A 85 13.45 -21.01 -12.41
C ASN A 85 11.97 -21.45 -12.51
N PRO A 86 11.67 -22.68 -12.98
CA PRO A 86 10.31 -23.15 -13.25
C PRO A 86 9.58 -23.74 -12.04
N VAL A 87 10.31 -24.12 -10.99
CA VAL A 87 9.76 -24.84 -9.84
C VAL A 87 9.98 -24.05 -8.55
N ASP A 88 8.96 -24.01 -7.71
CA ASP A 88 9.09 -23.53 -6.34
C ASP A 88 9.87 -24.54 -5.49
N GLN A 89 11.05 -24.14 -5.04
CA GLN A 89 11.91 -24.92 -4.14
C GLN A 89 12.16 -24.16 -2.81
N GLY A 90 11.28 -23.22 -2.46
CA GLY A 90 11.49 -22.29 -1.33
C GLY A 90 12.44 -21.13 -1.66
N HIS A 91 12.88 -21.05 -2.92
CA HIS A 91 13.62 -19.91 -3.46
C HIS A 91 12.65 -18.79 -3.85
N GLY A 92 13.15 -17.61 -4.17
CA GLY A 92 12.36 -16.64 -4.94
C GLY A 92 12.21 -17.04 -6.41
N LYS A 93 11.38 -16.30 -7.14
CA LYS A 93 11.29 -16.36 -8.59
C LYS A 93 12.32 -15.41 -9.21
N PHE A 94 13.05 -15.92 -10.19
CA PHE A 94 13.92 -15.17 -11.08
C PHE A 94 13.41 -15.35 -12.50
N LEU A 95 13.27 -14.26 -13.24
CA LEU A 95 12.81 -14.30 -14.62
C LEU A 95 13.44 -13.17 -15.41
N TYR A 96 14.24 -13.49 -16.41
CA TYR A 96 14.53 -12.57 -17.52
C TYR A 96 13.46 -12.71 -18.58
N SER A 97 12.87 -11.59 -18.99
CA SER A 97 11.83 -11.56 -20.02
C SER A 97 12.32 -11.97 -21.43
N GLY A 98 13.63 -11.89 -21.66
CA GLY A 98 14.25 -12.07 -22.96
C GLY A 98 13.98 -10.93 -23.95
N TYR A 99 13.53 -9.76 -23.47
CA TYR A 99 13.46 -8.53 -24.28
C TYR A 99 14.86 -8.16 -24.78
N PHE A 100 15.83 -8.15 -23.86
CA PHE A 100 17.25 -8.19 -24.20
C PHE A 100 17.73 -9.65 -24.29
N PRO A 101 18.72 -9.96 -25.15
CA PRO A 101 19.33 -11.29 -25.20
C PRO A 101 19.88 -11.71 -23.84
N VAL A 102 19.65 -12.96 -23.45
CA VAL A 102 20.18 -13.55 -22.21
C VAL A 102 21.39 -14.40 -22.56
N GLY A 103 22.59 -13.98 -22.15
CA GLY A 103 23.82 -14.74 -22.27
C GLY A 103 24.46 -15.02 -20.90
N GLU A 104 25.74 -15.39 -20.93
CA GLU A 104 26.52 -15.71 -19.72
C GLU A 104 26.49 -14.56 -18.70
N LYS A 105 26.61 -13.30 -19.16
CA LYS A 105 26.56 -12.12 -18.29
C LYS A 105 25.23 -12.03 -17.53
N GLU A 106 24.11 -12.17 -18.23
CA GLU A 106 22.78 -12.09 -17.62
C GLU A 106 22.53 -13.27 -16.67
N MET A 107 23.00 -14.47 -17.03
CA MET A 107 22.95 -15.65 -16.16
C MET A 107 23.77 -15.45 -14.88
N THR A 108 25.01 -14.93 -14.98
CA THR A 108 25.83 -14.57 -13.82
C THR A 108 25.13 -13.51 -12.97
N LYS A 109 24.46 -12.53 -13.58
CA LYS A 109 23.65 -11.55 -12.82
C LYS A 109 22.50 -12.22 -12.07
N VAL A 110 21.86 -13.27 -12.60
CA VAL A 110 20.90 -14.06 -11.82
C VAL A 110 21.57 -14.60 -10.55
N LYS A 111 22.77 -15.21 -10.67
CA LYS A 111 23.52 -15.74 -9.52
C LYS A 111 23.80 -14.69 -8.47
N VAL A 112 24.27 -13.52 -8.88
CA VAL A 112 24.49 -12.38 -7.98
C VAL A 112 23.19 -12.00 -7.26
N MET A 113 22.09 -11.88 -8.02
CA MET A 113 20.78 -11.51 -7.50
C MET A 113 20.13 -12.57 -6.60
N GLU A 114 20.63 -13.81 -6.55
CA GLU A 114 20.18 -14.80 -5.56
C GLU A 114 20.37 -14.27 -4.13
N ASN A 115 21.40 -13.46 -3.90
CA ASN A 115 21.69 -12.81 -2.61
C ASN A 115 20.68 -11.73 -2.20
N VAL A 116 19.77 -11.33 -3.11
CA VAL A 116 18.66 -10.41 -2.79
C VAL A 116 17.55 -11.13 -2.02
N ILE A 117 17.38 -12.44 -2.23
CA ILE A 117 16.25 -13.20 -1.69
C ILE A 117 16.14 -13.14 -0.16
N PRO A 118 17.21 -13.30 0.64
CA PRO A 118 17.09 -13.18 2.09
C PRO A 118 16.52 -11.85 2.57
N HIS A 119 16.78 -10.74 1.85
CA HIS A 119 16.26 -9.42 2.21
C HIS A 119 14.78 -9.28 1.86
N LEU A 120 14.36 -9.80 0.70
CA LEU A 120 12.96 -9.85 0.29
C LEU A 120 12.14 -10.78 1.21
N GLN A 121 12.73 -11.91 1.60
CA GLN A 121 12.15 -12.86 2.55
C GLN A 121 11.91 -12.21 3.92
N TRP A 122 12.88 -11.45 4.41
CA TRP A 122 12.75 -10.78 5.70
C TRP A 122 11.56 -9.82 5.72
N LEU A 123 11.33 -9.05 4.64
CA LEU A 123 10.16 -8.15 4.54
C LEU A 123 8.84 -8.91 4.67
N VAL A 124 8.70 -10.04 3.97
CA VAL A 124 7.45 -10.80 3.91
C VAL A 124 7.20 -11.65 5.16
N ASN A 125 8.26 -12.11 5.84
CA ASN A 125 8.14 -13.11 6.90
C ASN A 125 8.42 -12.56 8.31
N GLU A 126 9.31 -11.59 8.46
CA GLU A 126 9.94 -11.26 9.74
C GLU A 126 9.84 -9.79 10.14
N ALA A 127 9.70 -8.87 9.17
CA ALA A 127 9.57 -7.45 9.45
C ALA A 127 8.33 -7.16 10.31
N GLU A 128 8.38 -6.09 11.13
CA GLU A 128 7.16 -5.62 11.79
C GLU A 128 6.12 -5.26 10.71
N TYR A 129 4.86 -5.66 10.89
CA TYR A 129 3.82 -5.51 9.88
C TYR A 129 3.99 -6.39 8.61
N SER A 130 4.79 -7.46 8.67
CA SER A 130 4.89 -8.46 7.60
C SER A 130 3.53 -9.04 7.17
N ASP A 131 2.57 -9.17 8.09
CA ASP A 131 1.18 -9.59 7.80
C ASP A 131 0.47 -8.77 6.70
N TYR A 132 0.91 -7.53 6.46
CA TYR A 132 0.34 -6.65 5.43
C TYR A 132 1.04 -6.81 4.07
N ILE A 133 2.24 -7.38 4.04
CA ILE A 133 3.09 -7.51 2.85
C ILE A 133 2.83 -8.87 2.21
N THR A 134 2.26 -8.86 1.01
CA THR A 134 1.91 -10.10 0.28
C THR A 134 3.05 -10.60 -0.59
N GLN A 135 3.84 -9.67 -1.13
CA GLN A 135 5.00 -9.97 -1.96
C GLN A 135 5.96 -8.79 -2.00
N THR A 136 7.19 -9.09 -2.35
CA THR A 136 8.21 -8.09 -2.63
C THR A 136 8.98 -8.48 -3.88
N TYR A 137 9.48 -7.49 -4.60
CA TYR A 137 10.17 -7.73 -5.84
C TYR A 137 11.23 -6.69 -6.13
N LEU A 138 12.22 -7.09 -6.93
CA LEU A 138 13.22 -6.24 -7.51
C LEU A 138 13.15 -6.39 -9.03
N ILE A 139 12.98 -5.29 -9.75
CA ILE A 139 12.96 -5.29 -11.21
C ILE A 139 14.13 -4.44 -11.70
N THR A 140 15.01 -5.03 -12.51
CA THR A 140 16.22 -4.38 -13.03
C THR A 140 16.00 -3.76 -14.42
N TYR A 141 16.88 -2.83 -14.81
CA TYR A 141 16.72 -2.10 -16.07
C TYR A 141 16.84 -2.99 -17.33
N ASP A 142 17.52 -4.14 -17.18
CA ASP A 142 17.70 -5.18 -18.20
C ASP A 142 16.63 -6.27 -18.11
N THR A 143 15.50 -5.99 -17.46
CA THR A 143 14.29 -6.81 -17.41
C THR A 143 14.38 -8.12 -16.62
N LEU A 144 15.34 -8.23 -15.70
CA LEU A 144 15.30 -9.27 -14.66
C LEU A 144 14.23 -8.90 -13.64
N ILE A 145 13.43 -9.89 -13.27
CA ILE A 145 12.50 -9.84 -12.16
C ILE A 145 12.99 -10.83 -11.11
N VAL A 146 13.24 -10.33 -9.91
CA VAL A 146 13.46 -11.13 -8.70
C VAL A 146 12.24 -10.91 -7.81
N PHE A 147 11.57 -11.97 -7.40
CA PHE A 147 10.25 -11.87 -6.80
C PHE A 147 10.07 -12.90 -5.68
N TYR A 148 9.51 -12.48 -4.54
CA TYR A 148 9.29 -13.35 -3.40
C TYR A 148 7.90 -13.10 -2.77
N PRO A 149 7.15 -14.15 -2.38
CA PRO A 149 7.44 -15.57 -2.57
C PRO A 149 7.41 -16.00 -4.05
N TRP A 150 7.89 -17.20 -4.35
CA TRP A 150 7.86 -17.73 -5.73
C TRP A 150 6.44 -17.65 -6.31
N SER A 151 6.35 -17.28 -7.59
CA SER A 151 5.11 -17.27 -8.37
C SER A 151 5.40 -17.69 -9.80
N ASP A 152 4.44 -18.34 -10.46
CA ASP A 152 4.56 -18.71 -11.86
C ASP A 152 4.34 -17.50 -12.78
N LEU A 153 5.32 -16.59 -12.79
CA LEU A 153 5.27 -15.37 -13.58
C LEU A 153 5.23 -15.60 -15.10
N ILE A 154 5.58 -16.79 -15.61
CA ILE A 154 5.51 -17.08 -17.05
C ILE A 154 4.08 -17.02 -17.55
N SER A 155 3.12 -17.43 -16.72
CA SER A 155 1.69 -17.33 -17.05
C SER A 155 1.21 -15.89 -17.27
N PHE A 156 1.97 -14.88 -16.81
CA PHE A 156 1.61 -13.46 -16.87
C PHE A 156 2.57 -12.60 -17.71
N ILE A 157 3.75 -13.10 -18.03
CA ILE A 157 4.81 -12.36 -18.72
C ILE A 157 5.14 -13.06 -20.04
N PRO A 158 4.65 -12.53 -21.18
CA PRO A 158 4.95 -13.13 -22.46
C PRO A 158 6.44 -12.98 -22.81
N PRO A 159 7.00 -13.89 -23.63
CA PRO A 159 8.38 -13.77 -24.12
C PRO A 159 8.64 -12.42 -24.80
N ARG A 160 9.83 -11.86 -24.56
CA ARG A 160 10.27 -10.54 -25.06
C ARG A 160 9.42 -9.37 -24.57
N ARG A 161 8.68 -9.51 -23.47
CA ARG A 161 7.96 -8.38 -22.88
C ARG A 161 8.95 -7.34 -22.35
N ASN A 162 8.85 -6.10 -22.85
CA ASN A 162 9.59 -5.00 -22.24
C ASN A 162 9.01 -4.70 -20.84
N ILE A 163 9.68 -5.15 -19.78
CA ILE A 163 9.25 -4.91 -18.39
C ILE A 163 9.44 -3.42 -18.02
N MET A 164 10.28 -2.69 -18.75
CA MET A 164 10.52 -1.26 -18.55
C MET A 164 9.30 -0.39 -18.85
N ASP A 165 8.33 -0.91 -19.62
CA ASP A 165 7.07 -0.21 -19.89
C ASP A 165 6.14 -0.18 -18.66
N ARG A 166 6.48 -0.89 -17.57
CA ARG A 166 5.72 -0.85 -16.32
C ARG A 166 5.84 0.51 -15.63
N GLY A 167 4.80 0.88 -14.90
CA GLY A 167 4.66 2.21 -14.28
C GLY A 167 5.83 2.60 -13.37
N GLY A 168 6.43 1.65 -12.64
CA GLY A 168 7.54 1.90 -11.71
C GLY A 168 8.73 2.63 -12.35
N TRP A 169 9.18 2.22 -13.54
CA TRP A 169 10.31 2.85 -14.24
C TRP A 169 10.03 4.29 -14.64
N LYS A 170 8.79 4.59 -15.04
CA LYS A 170 8.40 5.98 -15.32
C LYS A 170 8.31 6.79 -14.04
N THR A 171 7.71 6.24 -12.99
CA THR A 171 7.43 6.94 -11.72
C THR A 171 8.70 7.24 -10.93
N LEU A 172 9.68 6.32 -10.95
CA LEU A 172 10.87 6.41 -10.10
C LEU A 172 12.10 6.97 -10.80
N ASN A 173 12.03 7.22 -12.12
CA ASN A 173 13.16 7.82 -12.81
C ASN A 173 13.52 9.20 -12.23
N ARG A 174 14.76 9.63 -12.49
CA ARG A 174 15.31 10.86 -11.93
C ARG A 174 14.55 12.13 -12.33
N GLU A 175 13.88 12.14 -13.48
CA GLU A 175 13.08 13.28 -13.94
C GLU A 175 11.82 13.46 -13.07
N ASN A 176 11.12 12.37 -12.79
CA ASN A 176 9.88 12.37 -11.99
C ASN A 176 10.12 12.25 -10.48
N ASN A 177 11.30 11.75 -10.09
CA ASN A 177 11.70 11.50 -8.71
C ASN A 177 13.13 11.98 -8.43
N PRO A 178 13.41 13.29 -8.52
CA PRO A 178 14.76 13.85 -8.35
C PRO A 178 15.33 13.60 -6.95
N ASP A 179 14.47 13.48 -5.94
CA ASP A 179 14.85 13.23 -4.54
C ASP A 179 15.15 11.75 -4.27
N ARG A 180 14.94 10.85 -5.24
CA ARG A 180 15.18 9.40 -5.15
C ARG A 180 14.49 8.76 -3.94
N ARG A 181 13.30 9.25 -3.62
CA ARG A 181 12.47 8.74 -2.51
C ARG A 181 11.50 7.69 -3.00
N TRP A 182 10.93 6.96 -2.06
CA TRP A 182 9.87 6.02 -2.37
C TRP A 182 8.65 6.73 -2.98
N LYS A 183 7.85 5.97 -3.72
CA LYS A 183 6.56 6.37 -4.27
C LYS A 183 5.54 5.29 -3.99
N TRP A 184 4.37 5.72 -3.53
CA TRP A 184 3.21 4.87 -3.39
C TRP A 184 2.41 4.85 -4.70
N THR A 185 1.92 3.68 -5.10
CA THR A 185 0.94 3.61 -6.18
C THR A 185 -0.45 3.97 -5.65
N PRO A 186 -1.35 4.47 -6.51
CA PRO A 186 -2.76 4.39 -6.22
C PRO A 186 -3.19 2.92 -5.99
N PRO A 187 -4.31 2.70 -5.28
CA PRO A 187 -4.86 1.36 -5.14
C PRO A 187 -5.18 0.70 -6.49
N TYR A 188 -4.88 -0.58 -6.65
CA TYR A 188 -5.09 -1.34 -7.89
C TYR A 188 -5.32 -2.84 -7.65
N VAL A 189 -5.88 -3.51 -8.66
CA VAL A 189 -6.12 -4.96 -8.67
C VAL A 189 -4.88 -5.67 -9.20
N ASP A 190 -4.26 -6.55 -8.41
CA ASP A 190 -3.09 -7.30 -8.84
C ASP A 190 -3.42 -8.33 -9.91
N THR A 191 -2.73 -8.22 -11.05
CA THR A 191 -2.87 -9.13 -12.19
C THR A 191 -2.40 -10.57 -11.95
N THR A 192 -1.68 -10.84 -10.85
CA THR A 192 -1.35 -12.22 -10.43
C THR A 192 -2.42 -12.86 -9.55
N GLY A 193 -3.52 -12.16 -9.30
CA GLY A 193 -4.69 -12.68 -8.60
C GLY A 193 -4.61 -12.57 -7.07
N LYS A 194 -3.65 -11.82 -6.52
CA LYS A 194 -3.44 -11.77 -5.07
C LYS A 194 -4.36 -10.81 -4.32
N GLY A 195 -5.11 -9.98 -5.04
CA GLY A 195 -6.13 -9.12 -4.46
C GLY A 195 -5.92 -7.65 -4.80
N PHE A 196 -6.62 -6.82 -4.05
CA PHE A 196 -6.52 -5.37 -4.14
C PHE A 196 -5.42 -4.85 -3.21
N MET A 197 -4.52 -4.03 -3.76
CA MET A 197 -3.31 -3.61 -3.07
C MET A 197 -2.87 -2.20 -3.45
N VAL A 198 -1.90 -1.73 -2.69
CA VAL A 198 -1.03 -0.60 -3.05
C VAL A 198 0.41 -1.07 -3.02
N ASP A 199 1.27 -0.48 -3.86
CA ASP A 199 2.69 -0.76 -3.82
C ASP A 199 3.44 0.42 -3.21
N LEU A 200 4.43 0.11 -2.40
CA LEU A 200 5.51 1.00 -2.05
C LEU A 200 6.71 0.66 -2.94
N MET A 201 7.10 1.59 -3.81
CA MET A 201 8.23 1.40 -4.72
C MET A 201 9.39 2.34 -4.40
N LEU A 202 10.63 1.87 -4.47
CA LEU A 202 11.83 2.64 -4.19
C LEU A 202 12.92 2.35 -5.25
N PRO A 203 13.59 3.36 -5.83
CA PRO A 203 14.67 3.10 -6.77
C PRO A 203 15.89 2.54 -6.03
N VAL A 204 16.59 1.61 -6.68
CA VAL A 204 17.91 1.13 -6.24
C VAL A 204 18.93 1.67 -7.22
N ASP A 205 19.66 2.68 -6.76
CA ASP A 205 20.62 3.40 -7.59
C ASP A 205 22.06 2.94 -7.34
N ASN A 206 22.85 2.90 -8.40
CA ASN A 206 24.31 2.81 -8.40
C ASN A 206 24.86 4.10 -9.03
N GLY A 207 25.27 5.04 -8.17
CA GLY A 207 25.62 6.40 -8.60
C GLY A 207 24.46 7.11 -9.32
N ASP A 208 24.68 7.49 -10.58
CA ASP A 208 23.69 8.21 -11.38
C ASP A 208 22.69 7.30 -12.11
N ILE A 209 22.88 5.97 -12.06
CA ILE A 209 22.08 4.98 -12.77
C ILE A 209 21.11 4.32 -11.78
N MET A 210 19.83 4.25 -12.16
CA MET A 210 18.83 3.44 -11.47
C MET A 210 18.94 2.01 -12.00
N GLU A 211 19.62 1.14 -11.23
CA GLU A 211 19.89 -0.25 -11.61
C GLU A 211 18.62 -1.11 -11.55
N ALA A 212 17.78 -0.81 -10.57
CA ALA A 212 16.53 -1.50 -10.32
C ALA A 212 15.53 -0.61 -9.57
N PHE A 213 14.34 -1.13 -9.34
CA PHE A 213 13.50 -0.67 -8.25
C PHE A 213 13.00 -1.83 -7.41
N LEU A 214 12.94 -1.60 -6.10
CA LEU A 214 12.30 -2.45 -5.11
C LEU A 214 10.81 -2.10 -5.08
N GLY A 215 9.94 -3.10 -5.06
CA GLY A 215 8.52 -2.98 -4.77
C GLY A 215 8.12 -3.84 -3.59
N ILE A 216 7.19 -3.32 -2.79
CA ILE A 216 6.57 -3.98 -1.65
C ILE A 216 5.06 -3.85 -1.82
N ASP A 217 4.38 -4.98 -1.95
CA ASP A 217 2.95 -5.01 -2.26
C ASP A 217 2.16 -5.24 -0.99
N ILE A 218 1.28 -4.29 -0.69
CA ILE A 218 0.56 -4.21 0.57
C ILE A 218 -0.91 -4.47 0.31
N ILE A 219 -1.42 -5.57 0.87
CA ILE A 219 -2.79 -6.00 0.64
C ILE A 219 -3.76 -5.18 1.47
N ILE A 220 -4.76 -4.62 0.80
CA ILE A 220 -5.73 -3.72 1.42
C ILE A 220 -6.71 -4.48 2.33
N SER A 221 -6.98 -5.76 2.03
CA SER A 221 -7.83 -6.61 2.85
C SER A 221 -7.33 -6.71 4.30
N THR A 222 -6.01 -6.82 4.50
CA THR A 222 -5.41 -6.86 5.85
C THR A 222 -5.55 -5.52 6.58
N ILE A 223 -5.47 -4.39 5.87
CA ILE A 223 -5.75 -3.07 6.45
C ILE A 223 -7.20 -3.01 6.95
N LYS A 224 -8.14 -3.44 6.12
CA LYS A 224 -9.57 -3.50 6.49
C LYS A 224 -9.79 -4.40 7.72
N GLU A 225 -9.26 -5.62 7.70
CA GLU A 225 -9.39 -6.58 8.80
C GLU A 225 -8.86 -6.01 10.13
N LYS A 226 -7.62 -5.48 10.12
CA LYS A 226 -6.95 -5.08 11.37
C LYS A 226 -7.38 -3.72 11.92
N PHE A 227 -7.99 -2.85 11.10
CA PHE A 227 -8.35 -1.49 11.51
C PHE A 227 -9.85 -1.16 11.43
N PHE A 228 -10.63 -1.81 10.56
CA PHE A 228 -11.99 -1.37 10.23
C PHE A 228 -13.08 -2.39 10.61
N ASP A 229 -12.81 -3.69 10.54
CA ASP A 229 -13.86 -4.72 10.66
C ASP A 229 -14.48 -4.80 12.06
N ASP A 230 -13.66 -4.67 13.10
CA ASP A 230 -14.11 -4.67 14.49
C ASP A 230 -14.35 -3.25 15.04
N SER A 231 -14.36 -2.23 14.18
CA SER A 231 -14.55 -0.85 14.64
C SER A 231 -16.02 -0.56 14.94
N GLU A 232 -16.31 -0.05 16.14
CA GLU A 232 -17.64 0.47 16.50
C GLU A 232 -17.96 1.82 15.83
N GLU A 233 -16.97 2.46 15.22
CA GLU A 233 -17.12 3.78 14.60
C GLU A 233 -17.26 3.70 13.08
N ASN A 234 -17.90 4.72 12.51
CA ASN A 234 -18.13 4.81 11.07
C ASN A 234 -16.89 5.42 10.40
N TYR A 235 -15.91 4.56 10.07
CA TYR A 235 -14.68 4.97 9.40
C TYR A 235 -14.70 4.69 7.91
N LEU A 236 -14.07 5.59 7.17
CA LEU A 236 -13.82 5.46 5.73
C LEU A 236 -12.39 5.91 5.43
N LEU A 237 -11.59 5.05 4.81
CA LEU A 237 -10.24 5.34 4.34
C LEU A 237 -10.27 5.52 2.83
N VAL A 238 -9.74 6.65 2.35
CA VAL A 238 -9.83 7.05 0.94
C VAL A 238 -8.46 7.48 0.42
N ASP A 239 -8.12 7.03 -0.78
CA ASP A 239 -6.95 7.53 -1.50
C ASP A 239 -7.20 8.96 -1.99
N GLU A 240 -6.34 9.91 -1.60
CA GLU A 240 -6.54 11.31 -1.98
C GLU A 240 -6.44 11.51 -3.50
N MET A 241 -5.53 10.79 -4.15
CA MET A 241 -5.21 11.03 -5.55
C MET A 241 -6.31 10.57 -6.51
N THR A 242 -6.98 9.48 -6.15
CA THR A 242 -7.97 8.83 -7.02
C THR A 242 -9.39 8.86 -6.48
N SER A 243 -9.59 9.32 -5.24
CA SER A 243 -10.86 9.26 -4.50
C SER A 243 -11.41 7.83 -4.31
N GLN A 244 -10.56 6.82 -4.50
CA GLN A 244 -10.93 5.42 -4.30
C GLN A 244 -11.04 5.10 -2.81
N ILE A 245 -12.09 4.39 -2.44
CA ILE A 245 -12.24 3.85 -1.09
C ILE A 245 -11.28 2.67 -0.94
N ILE A 246 -10.40 2.77 0.06
CA ILE A 246 -9.43 1.73 0.41
C ILE A 246 -10.08 0.77 1.41
N ALA A 247 -10.64 1.29 2.49
CA ALA A 247 -11.29 0.51 3.52
C ALA A 247 -12.49 1.27 4.09
N ILE A 248 -13.49 0.53 4.56
CA ILE A 248 -14.72 1.09 5.13
C ILE A 248 -15.21 0.18 6.25
N SER A 249 -15.64 0.75 7.37
CA SER A 249 -16.24 -0.03 8.46
C SER A 249 -17.70 -0.38 8.15
N SER A 250 -18.22 -1.44 8.77
CA SER A 250 -19.59 -1.90 8.54
C SER A 250 -20.64 -0.81 8.83
N GLY A 251 -20.45 -0.04 9.92
CA GLY A 251 -21.34 1.07 10.24
C GLY A 251 -21.30 2.19 9.19
N ALA A 252 -20.14 2.48 8.61
CA ALA A 252 -20.01 3.45 7.52
C ALA A 252 -20.64 2.95 6.21
N VAL A 253 -20.58 1.65 5.91
CA VAL A 253 -21.30 1.04 4.78
C VAL A 253 -22.80 1.30 4.90
N ASP A 254 -23.37 0.99 6.07
CA ASP A 254 -24.81 1.15 6.33
C ASP A 254 -25.22 2.62 6.29
N LEU A 255 -24.42 3.51 6.91
CA LEU A 255 -24.69 4.94 6.98
C LEU A 255 -24.61 5.61 5.61
N LEU A 256 -23.58 5.30 4.82
CA LEU A 256 -23.38 5.89 3.50
C LEU A 256 -24.20 5.18 2.41
N GLY A 257 -24.82 4.04 2.71
CA GLY A 257 -25.59 3.26 1.74
C GLY A 257 -24.72 2.84 0.55
N VAL A 258 -23.49 2.39 0.80
CA VAL A 258 -22.60 1.91 -0.26
C VAL A 258 -23.15 0.59 -0.80
N GLU A 259 -23.93 0.69 -1.89
CA GLU A 259 -24.45 -0.47 -2.63
C GLU A 259 -23.28 -1.38 -3.03
N ASN A 260 -23.47 -2.70 -3.04
CA ASN A 260 -22.40 -3.69 -3.30
C ASN A 260 -21.17 -3.52 -2.40
N ALA A 261 -21.34 -3.44 -1.07
CA ALA A 261 -20.23 -3.64 -0.14
C ALA A 261 -19.55 -5.02 -0.30
N GLU A 262 -20.23 -5.98 -0.93
CA GLU A 262 -19.61 -7.21 -1.45
C GLU A 262 -18.53 -6.96 -2.51
N ALA A 263 -18.42 -5.78 -3.13
CA ALA A 263 -17.28 -5.42 -3.96
C ALA A 263 -15.97 -5.44 -3.14
N PHE A 264 -16.00 -5.09 -1.85
CA PHE A 264 -14.85 -5.32 -0.95
C PHE A 264 -14.59 -6.82 -0.73
N ARG A 265 -15.60 -7.69 -0.83
CA ARG A 265 -15.41 -9.16 -0.87
C ARG A 265 -14.94 -9.65 -2.25
N TYR A 266 -15.34 -8.98 -3.34
CA TYR A 266 -14.92 -9.27 -4.72
C TYR A 266 -13.43 -9.01 -4.90
N LEU A 267 -12.89 -7.99 -4.22
CA LEU A 267 -11.45 -7.72 -4.14
C LEU A 267 -10.67 -8.79 -3.35
N ASN A 268 -11.35 -9.60 -2.52
CA ASN A 268 -10.79 -10.78 -1.86
C ASN A 268 -10.93 -12.07 -2.69
N MET A 269 -11.77 -12.04 -3.74
CA MET A 269 -12.09 -13.18 -4.61
C MET A 269 -11.86 -12.78 -6.06
N ILE A 270 -10.63 -12.40 -6.40
CA ILE A 270 -10.31 -12.09 -7.80
C ILE A 270 -10.50 -13.36 -8.63
N ASP A 271 -11.45 -13.30 -9.57
CA ASP A 271 -11.56 -14.28 -10.63
C ASP A 271 -10.44 -14.05 -11.65
N ASN A 272 -9.46 -14.95 -11.65
CA ASN A 272 -8.29 -14.90 -12.54
C ASN A 272 -8.66 -14.99 -14.03
N SER A 273 -9.91 -15.35 -14.39
CA SER A 273 -10.30 -15.53 -15.80
C SER A 273 -10.44 -14.21 -16.58
N ASN A 274 -10.72 -13.07 -15.92
CA ASN A 274 -10.94 -11.77 -16.58
C ASN A 274 -10.22 -10.59 -15.88
N ILE A 275 -9.09 -10.87 -15.24
CA ILE A 275 -8.38 -9.91 -14.36
C ILE A 275 -8.01 -8.58 -15.03
N TYR A 276 -7.76 -8.58 -16.35
CA TYR A 276 -7.41 -7.38 -17.11
C TYR A 276 -8.61 -6.46 -17.43
N GLU A 277 -9.84 -6.92 -17.21
CA GLU A 277 -11.07 -6.14 -17.42
C GLU A 277 -11.67 -5.62 -16.11
N GLN A 278 -11.10 -6.01 -14.96
CA GLN A 278 -11.60 -5.61 -13.65
C GLN A 278 -11.20 -4.16 -13.34
N VAL A 279 -12.15 -3.26 -13.60
CA VAL A 279 -12.07 -1.86 -13.18
C VAL A 279 -12.77 -1.70 -11.84
N MET A 280 -12.22 -0.82 -10.99
CA MET A 280 -12.88 -0.46 -9.74
C MET A 280 -14.31 0.03 -9.99
N PRO A 281 -15.32 -0.55 -9.31
CA PRO A 281 -16.70 -0.09 -9.41
C PRO A 281 -16.83 1.40 -9.07
N ASP A 282 -17.57 2.16 -9.87
CA ASP A 282 -17.71 3.62 -9.70
C ASP A 282 -18.29 4.03 -8.33
N ASN A 283 -19.07 3.16 -7.68
CA ASN A 283 -19.58 3.36 -6.32
C ASN A 283 -18.48 3.31 -5.24
N LEU A 284 -17.29 2.78 -5.54
CA LEU A 284 -16.11 2.82 -4.68
C LEU A 284 -15.18 4.00 -4.99
N VAL A 285 -15.58 4.91 -5.87
CA VAL A 285 -14.81 6.10 -6.24
C VAL A 285 -15.64 7.34 -5.97
N LEU A 286 -15.26 8.14 -4.98
CA LEU A 286 -16.12 9.22 -4.48
C LEU A 286 -16.40 10.31 -5.53
N GLU A 287 -15.50 10.53 -6.50
CA GLU A 287 -15.76 11.46 -7.61
C GLU A 287 -16.76 10.90 -8.65
N LYS A 288 -16.85 9.56 -8.78
CA LYS A 288 -17.66 8.91 -9.81
C LYS A 288 -19.02 8.41 -9.30
N THR A 289 -19.16 8.18 -7.99
CA THR A 289 -20.39 7.67 -7.38
C THR A 289 -21.62 8.53 -7.70
N ASN A 290 -22.79 7.90 -7.85
CA ASN A 290 -24.06 8.62 -8.00
C ASN A 290 -24.66 9.09 -6.66
N SER A 291 -24.07 8.69 -5.53
CA SER A 291 -24.50 9.11 -4.20
C SER A 291 -24.19 10.60 -3.94
N PRO A 292 -25.22 11.45 -3.73
CA PRO A 292 -25.00 12.88 -3.49
C PRO A 292 -24.19 13.17 -2.23
N HIS A 293 -24.43 12.44 -1.15
CA HIS A 293 -23.74 12.65 0.13
C HIS A 293 -22.30 12.13 0.12
N MET A 294 -21.98 11.09 -0.66
CA MET A 294 -20.59 10.65 -0.85
C MET A 294 -19.79 11.65 -1.70
N LYS A 295 -20.43 12.26 -2.71
CA LYS A 295 -19.84 13.39 -3.45
C LYS A 295 -19.63 14.60 -2.55
N GLU A 296 -20.61 14.93 -1.71
CA GLU A 296 -20.49 16.02 -0.74
C GLU A 296 -19.36 15.77 0.27
N LEU A 297 -19.25 14.53 0.79
CA LEU A 297 -18.16 14.07 1.67
C LEU A 297 -16.81 14.35 1.04
N TRP A 298 -16.62 13.96 -0.22
CA TRP A 298 -15.35 14.16 -0.93
C TRP A 298 -15.01 15.63 -1.15
N LEU A 299 -15.97 16.42 -1.66
CA LEU A 299 -15.75 17.84 -1.97
C LEU A 299 -15.41 18.63 -0.71
N LYS A 300 -16.19 18.46 0.37
CA LYS A 300 -15.94 19.15 1.64
C LYS A 300 -14.69 18.63 2.36
N GLY A 301 -14.46 17.32 2.31
CA GLY A 301 -13.30 16.67 2.92
C GLY A 301 -11.97 17.16 2.38
N ARG A 302 -11.91 17.60 1.13
CA ARG A 302 -10.71 18.23 0.56
C ARG A 302 -10.41 19.61 1.12
N GLU A 303 -11.42 20.31 1.63
CA GLU A 303 -11.30 21.72 2.06
C GLU A 303 -11.19 21.85 3.59
N ALA A 304 -11.76 20.91 4.34
CA ALA A 304 -11.86 20.99 5.79
C ALA A 304 -11.54 19.66 6.49
N GLU A 305 -11.04 19.77 7.71
CA GLU A 305 -10.87 18.65 8.65
C GLU A 305 -12.18 18.35 9.40
N ASP A 306 -12.96 19.39 9.71
CA ASP A 306 -14.23 19.32 10.41
C ASP A 306 -15.35 19.93 9.58
N PHE A 307 -16.38 19.15 9.28
CA PHE A 307 -17.52 19.61 8.48
C PHE A 307 -18.79 18.79 8.74
N VAL A 308 -19.87 19.17 8.07
CA VAL A 308 -21.16 18.48 8.13
C VAL A 308 -21.61 18.18 6.70
N ILE A 309 -22.13 16.98 6.49
CA ILE A 309 -22.80 16.56 5.24
C ILE A 309 -24.27 16.24 5.53
N SER A 310 -25.10 16.13 4.48
CA SER A 310 -26.49 15.69 4.65
C SER A 310 -26.71 14.28 4.13
N ILE A 311 -27.09 13.34 5.00
CA ILE A 311 -27.50 11.99 4.62
C ILE A 311 -29.00 11.84 4.85
N SER A 312 -29.75 11.58 3.79
CA SER A 312 -31.23 11.47 3.85
C SER A 312 -31.92 12.65 4.55
N GLY A 313 -31.39 13.86 4.37
CA GLY A 313 -31.90 15.09 4.98
C GLY A 313 -31.52 15.33 6.44
N LYS A 314 -30.71 14.45 7.05
CA LYS A 314 -30.16 14.61 8.39
C LYS A 314 -28.72 15.13 8.33
N PRO A 315 -28.33 16.06 9.24
CA PRO A 315 -26.95 16.52 9.31
C PRO A 315 -26.07 15.48 10.02
N GLU A 316 -25.01 15.04 9.36
CA GLU A 316 -24.02 14.11 9.88
C GLU A 316 -22.68 14.84 10.03
N LYS A 317 -22.05 14.72 11.19
CA LYS A 317 -20.74 15.34 11.45
C LYS A 317 -19.65 14.47 10.83
N VAL A 318 -18.65 15.13 10.26
CA VAL A 318 -17.49 14.47 9.68
C VAL A 318 -16.21 15.07 10.23
N TYR A 319 -15.28 14.19 10.61
CA TYR A 319 -13.91 14.53 10.98
C TYR A 319 -12.94 13.79 10.05
N LYS A 320 -11.88 14.44 9.60
CA LYS A 320 -10.90 13.88 8.65
C LYS A 320 -9.48 14.00 9.17
N LYS A 321 -8.73 12.89 9.16
CA LYS A 321 -7.27 12.89 9.29
C LYS A 321 -6.58 12.62 7.96
N VAL A 322 -5.46 13.30 7.75
CA VAL A 322 -4.53 13.01 6.67
C VAL A 322 -3.49 12.03 7.20
N ILE A 323 -3.31 10.94 6.46
CA ILE A 323 -2.25 9.97 6.66
C ILE A 323 -1.21 10.23 5.56
N GLU A 324 -0.10 10.83 5.98
CA GLU A 324 1.03 11.18 5.13
C GLU A 324 1.75 9.93 4.61
N GLY A 325 2.47 10.05 3.49
CA GLY A 325 3.09 8.92 2.79
C GLY A 325 2.30 8.62 1.52
N PRO A 326 1.33 7.68 1.55
CA PRO A 326 0.47 7.39 0.40
C PRO A 326 -0.62 8.44 0.17
N ARG A 327 -0.74 9.44 1.07
CA ARG A 327 -1.75 10.52 1.03
C ARG A 327 -3.17 9.97 1.11
N TRP A 328 -3.51 9.40 2.25
CA TRP A 328 -4.85 8.90 2.52
C TRP A 328 -5.63 9.82 3.44
N TYR A 329 -6.95 9.84 3.28
CA TYR A 329 -7.87 10.49 4.18
C TYR A 329 -8.61 9.43 4.99
N LEU A 330 -8.49 9.50 6.31
CA LEU A 330 -9.34 8.76 7.25
C LEU A 330 -10.50 9.67 7.68
N PHE A 331 -11.71 9.36 7.24
CA PHE A 331 -12.94 10.01 7.66
C PHE A 331 -13.61 9.24 8.80
N LEU A 332 -14.16 9.98 9.75
CA LEU A 332 -15.07 9.52 10.80
C LEU A 332 -16.43 10.21 10.60
N LEU A 333 -17.53 9.46 10.66
CA LEU A 333 -18.90 9.98 10.55
C LEU A 333 -19.74 9.71 11.83
N GLU A 334 -20.50 10.71 12.32
CA GLU A 334 -21.48 10.57 13.43
C GLU A 334 -22.77 11.37 13.23
#